data_AF-A0A3N5FPB8-F1
#
_entry.id   AF-A0A3N5FPB8-F1
#
_cell.length_a   1.000
_cell.length_b   1.000
_cell.length_c   1.000
_cell.angle_alpha   90.00
_cell.angle_beta   90.00
_cell.angle_gamma   90.00
#
_symmetry.space_group_name_H-M   'P 1'
#
loop_
_entity.id
_entity.type
_entity.pdbx_description
1 polymer ?
#
loop_
_entity_poly.entity_id
_entity_poly.type
_entity_poly.pdbx_seq_one_letter_code
_entity_poly.pdbx_strand_id
1 'polypeptide(L)'
;LLLCASLGVAVTALLSFKDPLHALAARISRDDLYATTKFGILALVILPLLPNKGYGPYQALNPFHIGLFIVLTAGVSFVGYIAVRLLGPGRGLGVTGLVGGLVSSTAITLSLSGRAKRDPACREACALGIVLASTVMSLRVVGLVAVINRPLVAAVAVPMGAMALTGLAAAGLLYLRSRKETQGGAEVRFSNPFEIASALKFGLVFTIVMVASKFASATWGNKGTYLTALLAGSTDVDAITLTLSRMSSNELVPRGVAMAIVLACASNQLVKAGMACVVGGWAFGRRLGLTFLVMVVAAGAALFFLPAGGL
;
A
#
# COMPACT_ATOMS: atom_id res chain seq x y z
N LEU A 1 12.95 -15.88 38.92
CA LEU A 1 11.55 -15.78 39.38
C LEU A 1 10.65 -15.08 38.36
N LEU A 2 10.88 -13.81 38.01
CA LEU A 2 10.04 -13.08 37.04
C LEU A 2 9.97 -13.73 35.64
N LEU A 3 11.10 -14.22 35.09
CA LEU A 3 11.13 -14.94 33.81
C LEU A 3 10.35 -16.26 33.83
N CYS A 4 10.45 -17.01 34.93
CA CYS A 4 9.72 -18.28 35.12
C CYS A 4 8.22 -18.02 35.28
N ALA A 5 7.85 -16.97 36.01
CA ALA A 5 6.46 -16.53 36.16
C ALA A 5 5.88 -16.04 34.82
N SER A 6 6.62 -15.23 34.04
CA SER A 6 6.18 -14.78 32.72
C SER A 6 6.06 -15.93 31.72
N LEU A 7 6.96 -16.91 31.75
CA LEU A 7 6.86 -18.13 30.95
C LEU A 7 5.65 -18.98 31.35
N GLY A 8 5.42 -19.17 32.66
CA GLY A 8 4.26 -19.91 33.17
C GLY A 8 2.94 -19.25 32.76
N VAL A 9 2.84 -17.93 32.90
CA VAL A 9 1.66 -17.16 32.46
C VAL A 9 1.50 -17.23 30.94
N ALA A 10 2.57 -17.10 30.16
CA ALA A 10 2.51 -17.21 28.70
C ALA A 10 2.06 -18.59 28.22
N VAL A 11 2.58 -19.67 28.84
CA VAL A 11 2.20 -21.05 28.53
C VAL A 11 0.75 -21.32 28.95
N THR A 12 0.32 -20.84 30.12
CA THR A 12 -1.07 -20.99 30.59
C THR A 12 -2.04 -20.21 29.71
N ALA A 13 -1.69 -18.99 29.29
CA ALA A 13 -2.46 -18.21 28.32
C ALA A 13 -2.54 -18.93 26.96
N LEU A 14 -1.44 -19.49 26.47
CA LEU A 14 -1.41 -20.27 25.22
C LEU A 14 -2.31 -21.52 25.31
N LEU A 15 -2.26 -22.24 26.43
CA LEU A 15 -3.11 -23.39 26.72
C LEU A 15 -4.59 -23.03 26.86
N SER A 16 -4.89 -21.84 27.39
CA SER A 16 -6.28 -21.35 27.47
C SER A 16 -6.91 -21.11 26.10
N PHE A 17 -6.10 -20.93 25.05
CA PHE A 17 -6.58 -20.84 23.66
C PHE A 17 -6.59 -22.19 22.92
N LYS A 18 -6.34 -23.32 23.60
CA LYS A 18 -6.22 -24.64 22.98
C LYS A 18 -7.45 -25.05 22.16
N ASP A 19 -8.65 -24.88 22.69
CA ASP A 19 -9.90 -25.27 22.00
C ASP A 19 -10.18 -24.41 20.75
N PRO A 20 -10.11 -23.06 20.80
CA PRO A 20 -10.23 -22.25 19.59
C PRO A 20 -9.08 -22.50 18.61
N LEU A 21 -7.86 -22.78 19.07
CA LEU A 21 -6.73 -23.15 18.21
C LEU A 21 -6.96 -24.50 17.52
N HIS A 22 -7.52 -25.50 18.21
CA HIS A 22 -7.87 -26.78 17.60
C HIS A 22 -9.02 -26.67 16.60
N ALA A 23 -10.04 -25.86 16.90
CA ALA A 23 -11.12 -25.57 15.97
C ALA A 23 -10.63 -24.80 14.73
N LEU A 24 -9.67 -23.88 14.90
CA LEU A 24 -9.01 -23.18 13.80
C LEU A 24 -8.13 -24.14 13.00
N ALA A 25 -7.35 -25.00 13.66
CA ALA A 25 -6.50 -26.01 13.04
C ALA A 25 -7.31 -27.03 12.23
N ALA A 26 -8.48 -27.44 12.72
CA ALA A 26 -9.40 -28.32 12.00
C ALA A 26 -9.98 -27.67 10.73
N ARG A 27 -9.96 -26.33 10.64
CA ARG A 27 -10.39 -25.56 9.47
C ARG A 27 -9.24 -25.21 8.51
N ILE A 28 -7.99 -25.46 8.89
CA ILE A 28 -6.80 -25.17 8.08
C ILE A 28 -6.55 -26.34 7.13
N SER A 29 -6.51 -26.08 5.83
CA SER A 29 -6.20 -27.10 4.83
C SER A 29 -4.69 -27.41 4.80
N ARG A 30 -4.30 -28.55 4.21
CA ARG A 30 -2.86 -28.84 3.97
C ARG A 30 -2.20 -27.75 3.13
N ASP A 31 -2.93 -27.18 2.18
CA ASP A 31 -2.45 -26.10 1.32
C ASP A 31 -2.17 -24.81 2.12
N ASP A 32 -3.00 -24.50 3.12
CA ASP A 32 -2.81 -23.36 4.03
C ASP A 32 -1.56 -23.54 4.90
N LEU A 33 -1.29 -24.77 5.36
CA LEU A 33 -0.06 -25.12 6.07
C LEU A 33 1.17 -24.90 5.20
N TYR A 34 1.18 -25.46 3.98
CA TYR A 34 2.28 -25.26 3.04
C TYR A 34 2.51 -23.79 2.70
N ALA A 35 1.44 -23.02 2.50
CA ALA A 35 1.49 -21.58 2.27
C ALA A 35 2.12 -20.82 3.44
N THR A 36 1.68 -21.11 4.66
CA THR A 36 2.16 -20.48 5.88
C THR A 36 3.63 -20.81 6.13
N THR A 37 4.03 -22.06 5.94
CA THR A 37 5.43 -22.48 6.05
C THR A 37 6.29 -21.81 4.99
N LYS A 38 5.85 -21.78 3.73
CA LYS A 38 6.53 -21.09 2.63
C LYS A 38 6.70 -19.59 2.91
N PHE A 39 5.67 -18.93 3.42
CA PHE A 39 5.75 -17.54 3.87
C PHE A 39 6.78 -17.37 4.98
N GLY A 40 6.73 -18.23 6.00
CA GLY A 40 7.65 -18.20 7.13
C GLY A 40 9.09 -18.36 6.69
N ILE A 41 9.37 -19.27 5.75
CA ILE A 41 10.70 -19.42 5.15
C ILE A 41 11.10 -18.12 4.43
N LEU A 42 10.23 -17.56 3.60
CA LEU A 42 10.53 -16.31 2.89
C LEU A 42 10.81 -15.14 3.86
N ALA A 43 9.97 -14.96 4.88
CA ALA A 43 10.00 -13.82 5.78
C ALA A 43 11.05 -13.94 6.90
N LEU A 44 11.26 -15.15 7.44
CA LEU A 44 12.10 -15.38 8.63
C LEU A 44 13.46 -16.01 8.29
N VAL A 45 13.61 -16.59 7.11
CA VAL A 45 14.88 -17.21 6.68
C VAL A 45 15.47 -16.42 5.53
N ILE A 46 14.77 -16.29 4.41
CA ILE A 46 15.32 -15.67 3.20
C ILE A 46 15.53 -14.16 3.38
N LEU A 47 14.51 -13.44 3.85
CA LEU A 47 14.58 -11.99 4.03
C LEU A 47 15.76 -11.51 4.89
N PRO A 48 15.98 -12.03 6.12
CA PRO A 48 17.11 -11.59 6.95
C PRO A 48 18.48 -11.99 6.38
N LEU A 49 18.55 -12.99 5.48
CA LEU A 49 19.78 -13.36 4.79
C LEU A 49 20.13 -12.42 3.63
N LEU A 50 19.18 -11.58 3.15
CA LEU A 50 19.42 -10.69 2.02
C LEU A 50 20.29 -9.49 2.44
N PRO A 51 21.33 -9.15 1.66
CA PRO A 51 22.19 -8.03 1.98
C PRO A 51 21.44 -6.70 1.87
N ASN A 52 21.48 -5.90 2.93
CA ASN A 52 20.91 -4.55 2.95
C ASN A 52 21.90 -3.51 2.42
N LYS A 53 22.28 -3.66 1.14
CA LYS A 53 23.15 -2.73 0.42
C LYS A 53 22.59 -2.51 -0.98
N GLY A 54 22.73 -1.30 -1.51
CA GLY A 54 22.34 -1.00 -2.88
C GLY A 54 23.41 -1.45 -3.88
N TYR A 55 22.99 -2.10 -4.95
CA TYR A 55 23.77 -2.59 -6.07
C TYR A 55 23.34 -1.91 -7.37
N GLY A 56 24.20 -1.97 -8.38
CA GLY A 56 23.93 -1.41 -9.71
C GLY A 56 23.97 0.13 -9.78
N PRO A 57 23.61 0.71 -10.94
CA PRO A 57 23.63 2.16 -11.15
C PRO A 57 22.78 2.89 -10.10
N TYR A 58 23.31 3.97 -9.53
CA TYR A 58 22.65 4.80 -8.51
C TYR A 58 22.25 4.03 -7.24
N GLN A 59 22.86 2.87 -6.96
CA GLN A 59 22.51 1.98 -5.84
C GLN A 59 21.01 1.61 -5.83
N ALA A 60 20.38 1.56 -7.01
CA ALA A 60 18.94 1.41 -7.15
C ALA A 60 18.44 0.01 -6.74
N LEU A 61 19.28 -1.02 -6.83
CA LEU A 61 18.89 -2.40 -6.53
C LEU A 61 19.31 -2.77 -5.11
N ASN A 62 18.39 -2.74 -4.15
CA ASN A 62 18.66 -3.26 -2.80
C ASN A 62 17.91 -4.59 -2.61
N PRO A 63 18.63 -5.74 -2.53
CA PRO A 63 18.02 -7.05 -2.37
C PRO A 63 17.12 -7.15 -1.13
N PHE A 64 17.51 -6.55 -0.01
CA PHE A 64 16.69 -6.52 1.20
C PHE A 64 15.39 -5.76 0.98
N HIS A 65 15.40 -4.59 0.35
CA HIS A 65 14.16 -3.84 0.07
C HIS A 65 13.24 -4.57 -0.92
N ILE A 66 13.81 -5.20 -1.95
CA ILE A 66 13.04 -6.02 -2.91
C ILE A 66 12.43 -7.23 -2.19
N GLY A 67 13.22 -7.94 -1.38
CA GLY A 67 12.77 -9.07 -0.57
C GLY A 67 11.68 -8.67 0.41
N LEU A 68 11.85 -7.55 1.11
CA LEU A 68 10.87 -7.01 2.04
C LEU A 68 9.55 -6.72 1.33
N PHE A 69 9.61 -6.15 0.14
CA PHE A 69 8.43 -5.88 -0.67
C PHE A 69 7.70 -7.15 -1.11
N ILE A 70 8.44 -8.21 -1.50
CA ILE A 70 7.88 -9.52 -1.83
C ILE A 70 7.18 -10.12 -0.61
N VAL A 71 7.83 -10.07 0.56
CA VAL A 71 7.26 -10.53 1.84
C VAL A 71 6.00 -9.75 2.19
N LEU A 72 6.00 -8.42 2.07
CA LEU A 72 4.83 -7.58 2.34
C LEU A 72 3.66 -7.92 1.40
N THR A 73 3.93 -8.09 0.10
CA THR A 73 2.90 -8.44 -0.89
C THR A 73 2.29 -9.81 -0.59
N ALA A 74 3.12 -10.79 -0.20
CA ALA A 74 2.67 -12.12 0.18
C ALA A 74 1.89 -12.11 1.50
N GLY A 75 2.34 -11.35 2.50
CA GLY A 75 1.65 -11.17 3.78
C GLY A 75 0.30 -10.49 3.60
N VAL A 76 0.21 -9.45 2.76
CA VAL A 76 -1.05 -8.80 2.40
C VAL A 76 -2.01 -9.76 1.70
N SER A 77 -1.52 -10.57 0.77
CA SER A 77 -2.34 -11.61 0.12
C SER A 77 -2.92 -12.60 1.12
N PHE A 78 -2.12 -12.98 2.13
CA PHE A 78 -2.53 -13.91 3.18
C PHE A 78 -3.55 -13.30 4.14
N VAL A 79 -3.29 -12.09 4.65
CA VAL A 79 -4.25 -11.35 5.47
C VAL A 79 -5.54 -11.13 4.70
N GLY A 80 -5.46 -10.83 3.40
CA GLY A 80 -6.64 -10.66 2.57
C GLY A 80 -7.44 -11.92 2.34
N TYR A 81 -6.77 -13.06 2.17
CA TYR A 81 -7.44 -14.37 2.16
C TYR A 81 -8.19 -14.64 3.47
N ILE A 82 -7.55 -14.40 4.62
CA ILE A 82 -8.20 -14.57 5.92
C ILE A 82 -9.38 -13.60 6.07
N ALA A 83 -9.20 -12.32 5.72
CA ALA A 83 -10.25 -11.31 5.81
C ALA A 83 -11.46 -11.66 4.95
N VAL A 84 -11.24 -12.16 3.73
CA VAL A 84 -12.31 -12.61 2.85
C VAL A 84 -13.00 -13.86 3.38
N ARG A 85 -12.26 -14.81 3.95
CA ARG A 85 -12.84 -16.01 4.55
C ARG A 85 -13.72 -15.70 5.77
N LEU A 86 -13.38 -14.68 6.54
CA LEU A 86 -14.14 -14.27 7.73
C LEU A 86 -15.28 -13.29 7.43
N LEU A 87 -15.09 -12.35 6.49
CA LEU A 87 -16.00 -11.22 6.25
C LEU A 87 -16.71 -11.27 4.88
N GLY A 88 -16.39 -12.27 4.05
CA GLY A 88 -16.84 -12.38 2.67
C GLY A 88 -16.02 -11.55 1.67
N PRO A 89 -16.14 -11.80 0.35
CA PRO A 89 -15.31 -11.17 -0.69
C PRO A 89 -15.38 -9.64 -0.72
N GLY A 90 -16.58 -9.07 -0.61
CA GLY A 90 -16.78 -7.61 -0.70
C GLY A 90 -16.17 -6.85 0.48
N ARG A 91 -16.44 -7.26 1.72
CA ARG A 91 -15.92 -6.58 2.93
C ARG A 91 -14.47 -6.96 3.23
N GLY A 92 -14.10 -8.22 3.01
CA GLY A 92 -12.77 -8.72 3.31
C GLY A 92 -11.67 -7.99 2.53
N LEU A 93 -11.86 -7.80 1.22
CA LEU A 93 -10.87 -7.09 0.40
C LEU A 93 -10.80 -5.59 0.70
N GLY A 94 -11.92 -4.97 1.10
CA GLY A 94 -11.92 -3.59 1.59
C GLY A 94 -11.12 -3.42 2.89
N VAL A 95 -11.33 -4.31 3.86
CA VAL A 95 -10.57 -4.33 5.13
C VAL A 95 -9.09 -4.63 4.87
N THR A 96 -8.79 -5.53 3.93
CA THR A 96 -7.42 -5.80 3.50
C THR A 96 -6.74 -4.53 2.99
N GLY A 97 -7.45 -3.77 2.15
CA GLY A 97 -7.00 -2.47 1.64
C GLY A 97 -6.72 -1.45 2.74
N LEU A 98 -7.63 -1.33 3.72
CA LEU A 98 -7.45 -0.42 4.85
C LEU A 98 -6.24 -0.80 5.71
N VAL A 99 -6.20 -2.04 6.20
CA VAL A 99 -5.16 -2.50 7.14
C VAL A 99 -3.81 -2.60 6.44
N GLY A 100 -3.77 -3.21 5.25
CA GLY A 100 -2.53 -3.33 4.49
C GLY A 100 -2.06 -2.01 3.90
N GLY A 101 -2.97 -1.06 3.64
CA GLY A 101 -2.65 0.30 3.21
C GLY A 101 -1.90 1.11 4.27
N LEU A 102 -2.10 0.83 5.57
CA LEU A 102 -1.33 1.43 6.66
C LEU A 102 0.15 1.05 6.56
N VAL A 103 0.42 -0.18 6.11
CA VAL A 103 1.78 -0.71 5.96
C VAL A 103 2.36 -0.30 4.60
N SER A 104 1.72 -0.73 3.50
CA SER A 104 2.18 -0.45 2.14
C SER A 104 1.03 -0.44 1.14
N SER A 105 0.65 0.76 0.71
CA SER A 105 -0.34 0.93 -0.35
C SER A 105 0.14 0.38 -1.71
N THR A 106 1.45 0.36 -1.97
CA THR A 106 2.05 -0.22 -3.19
C THR A 106 1.93 -1.75 -3.22
N ALA A 107 2.19 -2.42 -2.09
CA ALA A 107 2.01 -3.87 -1.98
C ALA A 107 0.54 -4.27 -2.20
N ILE A 108 -0.40 -3.50 -1.64
CA ILE A 108 -1.84 -3.67 -1.87
C ILE A 108 -2.18 -3.53 -3.35
N THR A 109 -1.69 -2.48 -4.02
CA THR A 109 -1.95 -2.26 -5.45
C THR A 109 -1.54 -3.46 -6.29
N LEU A 110 -0.30 -3.97 -6.13
CA LEU A 110 0.15 -5.12 -6.92
C LEU A 110 -0.60 -6.40 -6.56
N SER A 111 -0.76 -6.68 -5.28
CA SER A 111 -1.45 -7.88 -4.78
C SER A 111 -2.89 -7.97 -5.30
N LEU A 112 -3.67 -6.90 -5.10
CA LEU A 112 -5.09 -6.87 -5.49
C LEU A 112 -5.28 -6.72 -7.00
N SER A 113 -4.36 -6.05 -7.71
CA SER A 113 -4.39 -6.04 -9.19
C SER A 113 -4.18 -7.45 -9.75
N GLY A 114 -3.23 -8.20 -9.19
CA GLY A 114 -2.98 -9.58 -9.58
C GLY A 114 -4.19 -10.47 -9.36
N ARG A 115 -4.88 -10.28 -8.22
CA ARG A 115 -6.12 -11.00 -7.90
C ARG A 115 -7.26 -10.62 -8.86
N ALA A 116 -7.45 -9.34 -9.15
CA ALA A 116 -8.48 -8.85 -10.07
C ALA A 116 -8.34 -9.41 -11.51
N LYS A 117 -7.11 -9.75 -11.92
CA LYS A 117 -6.85 -10.40 -13.21
C LYS A 117 -7.21 -11.89 -13.21
N ARG A 118 -6.90 -12.62 -12.13
CA ARG A 118 -7.19 -14.06 -12.01
C ARG A 118 -8.65 -14.35 -11.72
N ASP A 119 -9.30 -13.48 -10.94
CA ASP A 119 -10.67 -13.63 -10.51
C ASP A 119 -11.48 -12.38 -10.91
N PRO A 120 -12.15 -12.41 -12.07
CA PRO A 120 -12.99 -11.31 -12.53
C PRO A 120 -14.13 -10.95 -11.57
N ALA A 121 -14.65 -11.92 -10.81
CA ALA A 121 -15.76 -11.70 -9.88
C ALA A 121 -15.36 -10.85 -8.66
N CYS A 122 -14.05 -10.79 -8.36
CA CYS A 122 -13.52 -9.98 -7.27
C CYS A 122 -13.03 -8.59 -7.74
N ARG A 123 -13.21 -8.19 -9.00
CA ARG A 123 -12.62 -6.95 -9.56
C ARG A 123 -13.04 -5.70 -8.81
N GLU A 124 -14.33 -5.51 -8.55
CA GLU A 124 -14.83 -4.32 -7.83
C GLU A 124 -14.31 -4.27 -6.39
N ALA A 125 -14.27 -5.42 -5.72
CA ALA A 125 -13.76 -5.55 -4.35
C ALA A 125 -12.23 -5.32 -4.28
N CYS A 126 -11.48 -5.74 -5.30
CA CYS A 126 -10.05 -5.44 -5.43
C CYS A 126 -9.81 -3.94 -5.68
N ALA A 127 -10.60 -3.32 -6.56
CA ALA A 127 -10.51 -1.87 -6.80
C ALA A 127 -10.83 -1.08 -5.53
N LEU A 128 -11.87 -1.50 -4.78
CA LEU A 128 -12.22 -0.94 -3.48
C LEU A 128 -11.02 -0.97 -2.52
N GLY A 129 -10.37 -2.13 -2.35
CA GLY A 129 -9.22 -2.27 -1.45
C GLY A 129 -8.03 -1.38 -1.88
N ILE A 130 -7.77 -1.25 -3.18
CA ILE A 130 -6.69 -0.40 -3.72
C ILE A 130 -6.97 1.09 -3.48
N VAL A 131 -8.21 1.53 -3.68
CA VAL A 131 -8.63 2.92 -3.43
C VAL A 131 -8.54 3.22 -1.94
N LEU A 132 -9.07 2.34 -1.07
CA LEU A 132 -8.98 2.49 0.38
C LEU A 132 -7.52 2.56 0.87
N ALA A 133 -6.63 1.74 0.32
CA ALA A 133 -5.20 1.82 0.67
C ALA A 133 -4.57 3.16 0.28
N SER A 134 -4.99 3.75 -0.85
CA SER A 134 -4.52 5.06 -1.29
C SER A 134 -5.10 6.20 -0.45
N THR A 135 -6.33 6.06 0.01
CA THR A 135 -6.96 6.96 0.99
C THR A 135 -6.27 6.90 2.35
N VAL A 136 -5.90 5.70 2.82
CA VAL A 136 -5.12 5.56 4.07
C VAL A 136 -3.75 6.23 3.94
N MET A 137 -3.10 6.11 2.78
CA MET A 137 -1.83 6.78 2.51
C MET A 137 -1.96 8.31 2.60
N SER A 138 -3.03 8.91 2.06
CA SER A 138 -3.22 10.37 2.14
C SER A 138 -3.39 10.85 3.57
N LEU A 139 -4.09 10.08 4.41
CA LEU A 139 -4.21 10.35 5.84
C LEU A 139 -2.86 10.18 6.57
N ARG A 140 -2.09 9.15 6.21
CA ARG A 140 -0.75 8.88 6.77
C ARG A 140 0.21 10.03 6.50
N VAL A 141 0.19 10.61 5.30
CA VAL A 141 0.99 11.78 4.93
C VAL A 141 0.71 12.96 5.88
N VAL A 142 -0.56 13.26 6.18
CA VAL A 142 -0.92 14.32 7.14
C VAL A 142 -0.38 14.00 8.53
N GLY A 143 -0.49 12.75 8.97
CA GLY A 143 0.08 12.29 10.25
C GLY A 143 1.60 12.48 10.34
N LEU A 144 2.34 12.13 9.29
CA LEU A 144 3.80 12.32 9.22
C LEU A 144 4.18 13.80 9.31
N VAL A 145 3.46 14.66 8.58
CA VAL A 145 3.66 16.12 8.64
C VAL A 145 3.37 16.65 10.04
N ALA A 146 2.30 16.19 10.69
CA ALA A 146 1.92 16.65 12.03
C ALA A 146 2.95 16.33 13.11
N VAL A 147 3.65 15.20 12.97
CA VAL A 147 4.73 14.81 13.89
C VAL A 147 5.99 15.67 13.69
N ILE A 148 6.31 16.05 12.45
CA ILE A 148 7.53 16.81 12.14
C ILE A 148 7.34 18.31 12.27
N ASN A 149 6.33 18.86 11.59
CA ASN A 149 6.16 20.30 11.43
C ASN A 149 4.67 20.66 11.56
N ARG A 150 4.26 21.01 12.78
CA ARG A 150 2.88 21.40 13.09
C ARG A 150 2.37 22.60 12.28
N PRO A 151 3.16 23.69 12.08
CA PRO A 151 2.74 24.80 11.22
C PRO A 151 2.38 24.39 9.78
N LEU A 152 3.06 23.40 9.22
CA LEU A 152 2.83 22.91 7.86
C LEU A 152 1.54 22.09 7.72
N VAL A 153 0.98 21.59 8.83
CA VAL A 153 -0.19 20.69 8.82
C VAL A 153 -1.37 21.32 8.11
N ALA A 154 -1.70 22.58 8.41
CA ALA A 154 -2.85 23.23 7.79
C ALA A 154 -2.72 23.32 6.26
N ALA A 155 -1.51 23.60 5.76
CA ALA A 155 -1.24 23.67 4.32
C ALA A 155 -1.34 22.30 3.61
N VAL A 156 -1.03 21.19 4.30
CA VAL A 156 -1.05 19.84 3.73
C VAL A 156 -2.38 19.11 3.99
N ALA A 157 -3.03 19.37 5.12
CA ALA A 157 -4.26 18.70 5.53
C ALA A 157 -5.42 18.99 4.58
N VAL A 158 -5.51 20.21 4.04
CA VAL A 158 -6.55 20.58 3.08
C VAL A 158 -6.45 19.78 1.78
N PRO A 159 -5.32 19.78 1.04
CA PRO A 159 -5.20 19.00 -0.20
C PRO A 159 -5.24 17.49 0.04
N MET A 160 -4.62 16.98 1.12
CA MET A 160 -4.67 15.55 1.44
C MET A 160 -6.05 15.11 1.93
N GLY A 161 -6.78 15.99 2.63
CA GLY A 161 -8.15 15.78 3.04
C GLY A 161 -9.10 15.71 1.84
N ALA A 162 -8.94 16.59 0.86
CA ALA A 162 -9.68 16.51 -0.40
C ALA A 162 -9.40 15.19 -1.15
N MET A 163 -8.13 14.76 -1.19
CA MET A 163 -7.74 13.47 -1.74
C MET A 163 -8.38 12.29 -0.98
N ALA A 164 -8.41 12.38 0.35
CA ALA A 164 -9.01 11.34 1.20
C ALA A 164 -10.54 11.27 1.02
N LEU A 165 -11.22 12.42 1.02
CA LEU A 165 -12.68 12.50 0.88
C LEU A 165 -13.15 11.96 -0.47
N THR A 166 -12.47 12.34 -1.56
CA THR A 166 -12.78 11.80 -2.89
C THR A 166 -12.45 10.31 -2.99
N GLY A 167 -11.36 9.85 -2.35
CA GLY A 167 -11.05 8.44 -2.21
C GLY A 167 -12.12 7.66 -1.43
N LEU A 168 -12.64 8.20 -0.32
CA LEU A 168 -13.74 7.61 0.44
C LEU A 168 -15.04 7.57 -0.36
N ALA A 169 -15.36 8.64 -1.10
CA ALA A 169 -16.53 8.68 -1.97
C ALA A 169 -16.43 7.61 -3.08
N ALA A 170 -15.28 7.50 -3.74
CA ALA A 170 -15.02 6.48 -4.73
C ALA A 170 -15.09 5.06 -4.13
N ALA A 171 -14.53 4.86 -2.93
CA ALA A 171 -14.64 3.60 -2.20
C ALA A 171 -16.09 3.26 -1.86
N GLY A 172 -16.90 4.23 -1.41
CA GLY A 172 -18.33 4.04 -1.18
C GLY A 172 -19.07 3.56 -2.44
N LEU A 173 -18.81 4.20 -3.58
CA LEU A 173 -19.39 3.80 -4.87
C LEU A 173 -18.95 2.39 -5.30
N LEU A 174 -17.67 2.05 -5.15
CA LEU A 174 -17.14 0.72 -5.47
C LEU A 174 -17.69 -0.36 -4.52
N TYR A 175 -17.89 -0.04 -3.24
CA TYR A 175 -18.50 -0.94 -2.27
C TYR A 175 -19.95 -1.26 -2.64
N LEU A 176 -20.74 -0.25 -3.04
CA LEU A 176 -22.11 -0.46 -3.49
C LEU A 176 -22.17 -1.34 -4.76
N ARG A 177 -21.21 -1.18 -5.68
CA ARG A 177 -21.10 -2.01 -6.90
C ARG A 177 -20.68 -3.44 -6.58
N SER A 178 -19.67 -3.62 -5.74
CA SER A 178 -19.19 -4.94 -5.30
C SER A 178 -20.28 -5.75 -4.58
N ARG A 179 -21.15 -5.08 -3.80
CA ARG A 179 -22.27 -5.75 -3.13
C ARG A 179 -23.28 -6.35 -4.11
N LYS A 180 -23.51 -5.69 -5.26
CA LYS A 180 -24.42 -6.20 -6.31
C LYS A 180 -23.84 -7.43 -7.02
N GLU A 181 -22.53 -7.47 -7.26
CA GLU A 181 -21.87 -8.65 -7.89
C GLU A 181 -21.84 -9.87 -6.95
N THR A 182 -21.71 -9.66 -5.64
CA THR A 182 -21.60 -10.75 -4.66
C THR A 182 -22.94 -11.48 -4.44
N GLN A 183 -24.09 -10.90 -4.81
CA GLN A 183 -25.40 -11.55 -4.70
C GLN A 183 -25.62 -12.66 -5.76
N GLY A 184 -24.72 -12.80 -6.75
CA GLY A 184 -24.82 -13.78 -7.83
C GLY A 184 -24.38 -15.22 -7.50
N GLY A 185 -24.10 -15.56 -6.23
CA GLY A 185 -23.91 -16.95 -5.80
C GLY A 185 -22.67 -17.68 -6.35
N ALA A 186 -21.70 -16.97 -6.94
CA ALA A 186 -20.44 -17.58 -7.35
C ALA A 186 -19.63 -17.94 -6.11
N GLU A 187 -19.56 -19.24 -5.78
CA GLU A 187 -18.55 -19.75 -4.85
C GLU A 187 -17.17 -19.39 -5.40
N VAL A 188 -16.56 -18.37 -4.82
CA VAL A 188 -15.18 -18.03 -5.10
C VAL A 188 -14.35 -19.23 -4.66
N ARG A 189 -13.91 -20.04 -5.63
CA ARG A 189 -12.92 -21.09 -5.41
C ARG A 189 -11.63 -20.40 -4.94
N PHE A 190 -11.45 -20.32 -3.63
CA PHE A 190 -10.23 -19.79 -3.04
C PHE A 190 -9.09 -20.77 -3.29
N SER A 191 -8.45 -20.65 -4.45
CA SER A 191 -7.16 -21.31 -4.66
C SER A 191 -6.09 -20.56 -3.87
N ASN A 192 -5.19 -21.36 -3.28
CA ASN A 192 -4.15 -20.96 -2.36
C ASN A 192 -3.45 -19.65 -2.81
N PRO A 193 -3.57 -18.54 -2.05
CA PRO A 193 -3.04 -17.22 -2.43
C PRO A 193 -1.51 -17.16 -2.47
N PHE A 194 -0.82 -18.16 -1.90
CA PHE A 194 0.62 -18.23 -1.80
C PHE A 194 1.29 -18.71 -3.09
N GLU A 195 1.00 -18.04 -4.19
CA GLU A 195 1.86 -18.14 -5.35
C GLU A 195 3.10 -17.29 -5.10
N ILE A 196 4.11 -17.87 -4.45
CA ILE A 196 5.48 -17.30 -4.38
C ILE A 196 5.91 -16.82 -5.77
N ALA A 197 5.56 -17.57 -6.81
CA ALA A 197 5.80 -17.21 -8.20
C ALA A 197 5.19 -15.85 -8.58
N SER A 198 3.99 -15.55 -8.10
CA SER A 198 3.34 -14.28 -8.34
C SER A 198 3.90 -13.15 -7.48
N ALA A 199 4.27 -13.43 -6.23
CA ALA A 199 4.99 -12.48 -5.39
C ALA A 199 6.35 -12.10 -6.01
N LEU A 200 7.09 -13.07 -6.57
CA LEU A 200 8.32 -12.83 -7.33
C LEU A 200 8.06 -11.99 -8.59
N LYS A 201 7.03 -12.33 -9.38
CA LYS A 201 6.66 -11.55 -10.57
C LYS A 201 6.34 -10.10 -10.21
N PHE A 202 5.60 -9.87 -9.12
CA PHE A 202 5.29 -8.52 -8.66
C PHE A 202 6.53 -7.81 -8.10
N GLY A 203 7.41 -8.53 -7.40
CA GLY A 203 8.72 -8.03 -6.99
C GLY A 203 9.58 -7.58 -8.18
N LEU A 204 9.54 -8.31 -9.30
CA LEU A 204 10.23 -7.91 -10.53
C LEU A 204 9.64 -6.61 -11.11
N VAL A 205 8.32 -6.51 -11.24
CA VAL A 205 7.66 -5.27 -11.70
C VAL A 205 8.02 -4.10 -10.80
N PHE A 206 7.97 -4.28 -9.48
CA PHE A 206 8.36 -3.27 -8.51
C PHE A 206 9.84 -2.87 -8.67
N THR A 207 10.73 -3.84 -8.89
CA THR A 207 12.15 -3.59 -9.12
C THR A 207 12.38 -2.74 -10.37
N ILE A 208 11.70 -3.06 -11.49
CA ILE A 208 11.79 -2.29 -12.74
C ILE A 208 11.34 -0.85 -12.52
N VAL A 209 10.19 -0.66 -11.85
CA VAL A 209 9.68 0.68 -11.53
C VAL A 209 10.66 1.42 -10.63
N MET A 210 11.17 0.80 -9.58
CA MET A 210 12.13 1.42 -8.66
C MET A 210 13.41 1.86 -9.39
N VAL A 211 13.95 1.01 -10.27
CA VAL A 211 15.13 1.35 -11.08
C VAL A 211 14.82 2.52 -12.01
N ALA A 212 13.69 2.50 -12.71
CA ALA A 212 13.27 3.60 -13.57
C ALA A 212 13.12 4.92 -12.78
N SER A 213 12.52 4.86 -11.59
CA SER A 213 12.36 6.00 -10.68
C SER A 213 13.68 6.54 -10.14
N LYS A 214 14.62 5.67 -9.78
CA LYS A 214 15.96 6.05 -9.30
C LYS A 214 16.81 6.65 -10.42
N PHE A 215 16.77 6.03 -11.60
CA PHE A 215 17.41 6.56 -12.80
C PHE A 215 16.90 7.96 -13.12
N ALA A 216 15.58 8.13 -13.14
CA ALA A 216 14.94 9.41 -13.35
C ALA A 216 15.38 10.44 -12.28
N SER A 217 15.31 10.08 -11.00
CA SER A 217 15.78 10.92 -9.89
C SER A 217 17.22 11.39 -10.06
N ALA A 218 18.11 10.53 -10.56
CA ALA A 218 19.54 10.82 -10.65
C ALA A 218 19.91 11.64 -11.89
N THR A 219 19.26 11.44 -13.04
CA THR A 219 19.51 12.21 -14.26
C THR A 219 18.93 13.62 -14.19
N TRP A 220 17.82 13.79 -13.47
CA TRP A 220 17.14 15.08 -13.31
C TRP A 220 17.48 15.79 -11.97
N GLY A 221 18.36 15.20 -11.16
CA GLY A 221 18.79 15.74 -9.86
C GLY A 221 19.58 17.06 -9.96
N ASN A 222 19.29 17.99 -9.04
CA ASN A 222 19.62 19.44 -8.95
C ASN A 222 18.70 20.45 -9.65
N LYS A 223 17.67 20.02 -10.39
CA LYS A 223 16.69 20.94 -11.00
C LYS A 223 15.38 20.98 -10.19
N GLY A 224 15.33 21.80 -9.15
CA GLY A 224 14.09 22.23 -8.48
C GLY A 224 13.44 21.25 -7.49
N THR A 225 12.93 21.78 -6.38
CA THR A 225 12.24 21.06 -5.29
C THR A 225 11.04 20.24 -5.78
N TYR A 226 10.31 20.73 -6.78
CA TYR A 226 9.12 20.06 -7.33
C TYR A 226 9.43 18.84 -8.19
N LEU A 227 10.46 18.91 -9.03
CA LEU A 227 10.86 17.78 -9.88
C LEU A 227 11.43 16.65 -9.01
N THR A 228 12.22 17.01 -8.00
CA THR A 228 12.73 16.06 -7.01
C THR A 228 11.59 15.37 -6.27
N ALA A 229 10.54 16.12 -5.89
CA ALA A 229 9.37 15.56 -5.23
C ALA A 229 8.56 14.60 -6.13
N LEU A 230 8.38 14.94 -7.42
CA LEU A 230 7.76 14.04 -8.40
C LEU A 230 8.53 12.73 -8.53
N LEU A 231 9.85 12.80 -8.63
CA LEU A 231 10.68 11.62 -8.87
C LEU A 231 10.83 10.77 -7.61
N ALA A 232 11.08 11.39 -6.45
CA ALA A 232 11.17 10.67 -5.18
C ALA A 232 9.81 10.08 -4.74
N GLY A 233 8.72 10.82 -4.95
CA GLY A 233 7.36 10.37 -4.62
C GLY A 233 6.91 9.14 -5.40
N SER A 234 7.47 8.90 -6.58
CA SER A 234 7.22 7.68 -7.35
C SER A 234 7.71 6.39 -6.64
N THR A 235 8.70 6.52 -5.76
CA THR A 235 9.32 5.41 -5.04
C THR A 235 8.83 5.31 -3.61
N ASP A 236 8.87 6.44 -2.88
CA ASP A 236 8.49 6.48 -1.47
C ASP A 236 7.95 7.87 -1.11
N VAL A 237 6.62 7.96 -0.98
CA VAL A 237 5.93 9.18 -0.57
C VAL A 237 6.23 9.54 0.88
N ASP A 238 6.45 8.57 1.75
CA ASP A 238 6.69 8.83 3.18
C ASP A 238 8.07 9.48 3.34
N ALA A 239 9.11 8.91 2.73
CA ALA A 239 10.48 9.44 2.82
C ALA A 239 10.62 10.87 2.29
N ILE A 240 10.00 11.18 1.14
CA ILE A 240 10.02 12.54 0.59
C ILE A 240 9.17 13.51 1.42
N THR A 241 8.04 13.07 1.96
CA THR A 241 7.22 13.87 2.88
C THR A 241 8.01 14.25 4.13
N LEU A 242 8.71 13.29 4.75
CA LEU A 242 9.56 13.55 5.92
C LEU A 242 10.67 14.55 5.59
N THR A 243 11.32 14.37 4.44
CA THR A 243 12.42 15.25 3.99
C THR A 243 11.93 16.68 3.77
N LEU A 244 10.86 16.86 2.99
CA LEU A 244 10.28 18.17 2.68
C LEU A 244 9.72 18.86 3.93
N SER A 245 9.12 18.11 4.85
CA SER A 245 8.60 18.66 6.12
C SER A 245 9.71 19.18 7.04
N ARG A 246 10.89 18.55 7.02
CA ARG A 246 12.07 19.03 7.77
C ARG A 246 12.68 20.26 7.12
N MET A 247 12.73 20.30 5.78
CA MET A 247 13.27 21.45 5.04
C MET A 247 12.40 22.72 5.19
N SER A 248 11.08 22.56 5.37
CA SER A 248 10.17 23.69 5.58
C SER A 248 10.40 24.44 6.90
N SER A 249 11.14 23.85 7.85
CA SER A 249 11.51 24.53 9.09
C SER A 249 12.60 25.58 8.89
N ASN A 250 13.36 25.53 7.79
CA ASN A 250 14.55 26.35 7.59
C ASN A 250 14.47 27.32 6.39
N GLU A 251 13.78 26.98 5.28
CA GLU A 251 13.95 27.76 4.02
C GLU A 251 12.72 27.86 3.09
N LEU A 252 11.72 26.99 3.19
CA LEU A 252 10.61 26.92 2.22
C LEU A 252 9.27 27.43 2.76
N VAL A 253 8.58 28.26 1.97
CA VAL A 253 7.20 28.70 2.24
C VAL A 253 6.29 27.47 2.38
N PRO A 254 5.41 27.39 3.41
CA PRO A 254 4.54 26.24 3.66
C PRO A 254 3.74 25.76 2.42
N ARG A 255 3.32 26.70 1.57
CA ARG A 255 2.60 26.41 0.32
C ARG A 255 3.44 25.65 -0.70
N GLY A 256 4.72 26.00 -0.86
CA GLY A 256 5.63 25.31 -1.78
C GLY A 256 5.90 23.88 -1.34
N VAL A 257 6.02 23.65 -0.03
CA VAL A 257 6.17 22.30 0.51
C VAL A 257 4.91 21.46 0.32
N ALA A 258 3.73 22.03 0.58
CA ALA A 258 2.46 21.35 0.33
C ALA A 258 2.30 20.97 -1.16
N MET A 259 2.67 21.87 -2.08
CA MET A 259 2.67 21.59 -3.52
C MET A 259 3.61 20.44 -3.89
N ALA A 260 4.82 20.43 -3.34
CA ALA A 260 5.79 19.35 -3.56
C ALA A 260 5.27 17.99 -3.04
N ILE A 261 4.63 17.96 -1.87
CA ILE A 261 4.00 16.75 -1.33
C ILE A 261 2.83 16.27 -2.21
N VAL A 262 1.98 17.18 -2.69
CA VAL A 262 0.87 16.83 -3.61
C VAL A 262 1.42 16.23 -4.90
N LEU A 263 2.48 16.82 -5.46
CA LEU A 263 3.15 16.29 -6.66
C LEU A 263 3.75 14.90 -6.41
N ALA A 264 4.41 14.69 -5.26
CA ALA A 264 4.92 13.39 -4.86
C ALA A 264 3.79 12.33 -4.79
N CYS A 265 2.68 12.67 -4.15
CA CYS A 265 1.49 11.82 -4.09
C CYS A 265 0.91 11.53 -5.48
N ALA A 266 0.82 12.54 -6.35
CA ALA A 266 0.34 12.39 -7.72
C ALA A 266 1.20 11.42 -8.53
N SER A 267 2.52 11.55 -8.44
CA SER A 267 3.48 10.65 -9.07
C SER A 267 3.32 9.21 -8.59
N ASN A 268 3.15 9.00 -7.28
CA ASN A 268 2.91 7.67 -6.73
C ASN A 268 1.60 7.04 -7.25
N GLN A 269 0.55 7.84 -7.37
CA GLN A 269 -0.73 7.37 -7.91
C GLN A 269 -0.63 7.01 -9.39
N LEU A 270 0.15 7.75 -10.18
CA LEU A 270 0.46 7.39 -11.57
C LEU A 270 1.21 6.06 -11.65
N VAL A 271 2.22 5.87 -10.81
CA VAL A 271 2.96 4.60 -10.72
C VAL A 271 2.01 3.44 -10.40
N LYS A 272 1.13 3.60 -9.41
CA LYS A 272 0.14 2.58 -9.04
C LYS A 272 -0.87 2.30 -10.15
N ALA A 273 -1.31 3.32 -10.89
CA ALA A 273 -2.16 3.14 -12.06
C ALA A 273 -1.43 2.30 -13.14
N GLY A 274 -0.15 2.61 -13.40
CA GLY A 274 0.70 1.84 -14.30
C GLY A 274 0.86 0.39 -13.86
N MET A 275 1.15 0.16 -12.58
CA MET A 275 1.20 -1.18 -11.98
C MET A 275 -0.12 -1.93 -12.15
N ALA A 276 -1.26 -1.27 -11.91
CA ALA A 276 -2.58 -1.86 -12.09
C ALA A 276 -2.89 -2.19 -13.56
N CYS A 277 -2.42 -1.39 -14.53
CA CYS A 277 -2.53 -1.69 -15.96
C CYS A 277 -1.71 -2.94 -16.34
N VAL A 278 -0.45 -3.02 -15.91
CA VAL A 278 0.45 -4.15 -16.25
C VAL A 278 -0.01 -5.44 -15.58
N VAL A 279 -0.36 -5.36 -14.29
CA VAL A 279 -0.66 -6.55 -13.48
C VAL A 279 -2.13 -6.94 -13.54
N GLY A 280 -3.05 -5.97 -13.42
CA GLY A 280 -4.50 -6.18 -13.41
C GLY A 280 -5.17 -6.17 -14.79
N GLY A 281 -4.44 -5.74 -15.82
CA GLY A 281 -4.94 -5.59 -17.19
C GLY A 281 -5.46 -4.18 -17.48
N TRP A 282 -5.45 -3.81 -18.77
CA TRP A 282 -5.71 -2.43 -19.23
C TRP A 282 -7.05 -1.86 -18.77
N ALA A 283 -8.15 -2.63 -18.88
CA ALA A 283 -9.48 -2.15 -18.49
C ALA A 283 -9.58 -1.83 -16.99
N PHE A 284 -8.99 -2.69 -16.16
CA PHE A 284 -8.96 -2.51 -14.71
C PHE A 284 -8.07 -1.33 -14.31
N GLY A 285 -6.84 -1.30 -14.84
CA GLY A 285 -5.88 -0.23 -14.58
C GLY A 285 -6.35 1.14 -15.06
N ARG A 286 -6.98 1.25 -16.23
CA ARG A 286 -7.56 2.50 -16.73
C ARG A 286 -8.65 3.03 -15.81
N ARG A 287 -9.51 2.16 -15.29
CA ARG A 287 -10.58 2.56 -14.36
C ARG A 287 -10.00 3.05 -13.03
N LEU A 288 -9.03 2.34 -12.46
CA LEU A 288 -8.30 2.81 -11.27
C LEU A 288 -7.55 4.10 -11.53
N GLY A 289 -6.91 4.23 -12.68
CA GLY A 289 -6.22 5.44 -13.11
C GLY A 289 -7.16 6.65 -13.17
N LEU A 290 -8.38 6.49 -13.66
CA LEU A 290 -9.40 7.54 -13.63
C LEU A 290 -9.80 7.90 -12.19
N THR A 291 -9.98 6.92 -11.30
CA THR A 291 -10.26 7.20 -9.88
C THR A 291 -9.12 7.95 -9.21
N PHE A 292 -7.88 7.53 -9.45
CA PHE A 292 -6.69 8.20 -8.95
C PHE A 292 -6.51 9.60 -9.52
N LEU A 293 -6.84 9.80 -10.80
CA LEU A 293 -6.83 11.12 -11.42
C LEU A 293 -7.82 12.06 -10.72
N VAL A 294 -9.04 11.61 -10.44
CA VAL A 294 -10.03 12.40 -9.69
C VAL A 294 -9.51 12.77 -8.29
N MET A 295 -8.89 11.81 -7.59
CA MET A 295 -8.29 12.06 -6.27
C MET A 295 -7.17 13.12 -6.34
N VAL A 296 -6.29 13.03 -7.33
CA VAL A 296 -5.17 13.97 -7.52
C VAL A 296 -5.67 15.35 -7.94
N VAL A 297 -6.65 15.43 -8.84
CA VAL A 297 -7.27 16.69 -9.27
C VAL A 297 -7.96 17.38 -8.10
N ALA A 298 -8.66 16.63 -7.24
CA ALA A 298 -9.26 17.18 -6.03
C ALA A 298 -8.21 17.75 -5.07
N ALA A 299 -7.08 17.07 -4.89
CA ALA A 299 -5.96 17.57 -4.09
C ALA A 299 -5.36 18.86 -4.68
N GLY A 300 -5.16 18.89 -6.01
CA GLY A 300 -4.63 20.06 -6.71
C GLY A 300 -5.59 21.27 -6.66
N ALA A 301 -6.89 21.04 -6.85
CA ALA A 301 -7.90 22.07 -6.73
C ALA A 301 -7.94 22.65 -5.31
N ALA A 302 -7.95 21.79 -4.29
CA ALA A 302 -7.92 22.21 -2.89
C ALA A 302 -6.67 23.04 -2.54
N LEU A 303 -5.52 22.73 -3.15
CA LEU A 303 -4.29 23.52 -3.03
C LEU A 303 -4.38 24.89 -3.73
N PHE A 304 -5.11 24.96 -4.85
CA PHE A 304 -5.31 26.21 -5.59
C PHE A 304 -6.22 27.18 -4.83
N PHE A 305 -7.28 26.68 -4.22
CA PHE A 305 -8.23 27.46 -3.42
C PHE A 305 -7.74 27.83 -2.01
N LEU A 306 -6.59 27.30 -1.57
CA LEU A 306 -5.93 27.76 -0.35
C LEU A 306 -5.43 29.20 -0.55
N PRO A 307 -5.90 30.18 0.25
CA PRO A 307 -5.49 31.57 0.10
C PRO A 307 -3.98 31.72 0.27
N ALA A 308 -3.36 32.51 -0.62
CA ALA A 308 -1.91 32.70 -0.64
C ALA A 308 -1.34 33.41 0.62
N GLY A 309 -2.19 33.96 1.48
CA GLY A 309 -1.82 34.80 2.63
C GLY A 309 -2.39 34.35 3.98
N GLY A 310 -2.71 33.06 4.15
CA GLY A 310 -3.23 32.55 5.42
C GLY A 310 -2.44 31.35 5.93
N LEU A 311 -1.21 31.59 6.38
CA LEU A 311 -0.45 30.85 7.40
C LEU A 311 0.78 31.68 7.79
#